data_AF-B9A8D6-F1
#
_entry.id   AF-B9A8D6-F1
#
_cell.length_a   1.000
_cell.length_b   1.000
_cell.length_c   1.000
_cell.angle_alpha   90.00
_cell.angle_beta   90.00
_cell.angle_gamma   90.00
#
_symmetry.space_group_name_H-M   'P 1'
#
loop_
_entity.id
_entity.type
_entity.pdbx_description
1 polymer ?
#
loop_
_entity_poly.entity_id
_entity_poly.type
_entity_poly.pdbx_seq_one_letter_code
_entity_poly.pdbx_strand_id
1 'polypeptide(L)'
;MSCDHMHLPVLTFSLCAGGLLLLWAVLPIQADSSLGCDVWRDVSFYAEKEGCERQQISVDACKGRCDTWQIPHLTPPFRTSSHTVCTYDRVETRTTQLQNCQPGVDPTYVYHNAVSCRCAMCHAHNTSCETLV
;
A
#
# COMPACT_ATOMS: atom_id res chain seq x y z
N MET A 1 12.06 -46.52 50.84
CA MET A 1 10.78 -45.77 50.78
C MET A 1 10.95 -44.79 49.63
N SER A 2 10.95 -45.19 48.37
CA SER A 2 10.00 -46.05 47.63
C SER A 2 8.58 -45.53 47.78
N CYS A 3 8.12 -44.78 46.77
CA CYS A 3 6.79 -44.97 46.22
C CYS A 3 6.99 -45.32 44.74
N ASP A 4 6.57 -46.54 44.43
CA ASP A 4 6.74 -47.28 43.19
C ASP A 4 5.55 -47.10 42.21
N HIS A 5 5.82 -47.49 40.96
CA HIS A 5 4.93 -48.02 39.90
C HIS A 5 3.96 -47.03 39.19
N MET A 6 4.13 -46.61 37.92
CA MET A 6 4.49 -47.22 36.61
C MET A 6 3.34 -47.97 35.87
N HIS A 7 3.22 -47.66 34.55
CA HIS A 7 2.30 -48.12 33.48
C HIS A 7 0.99 -47.30 33.32
N LEU A 8 0.84 -46.28 32.46
CA LEU A 8 1.00 -46.20 30.97
C LEU A 8 0.41 -47.43 30.24
N PRO A 9 0.05 -47.33 28.96
CA PRO A 9 -0.65 -46.30 28.14
C PRO A 9 -1.75 -47.03 27.33
N VAL A 10 -2.55 -46.44 26.45
CA VAL A 10 -2.42 -46.60 24.97
C VAL A 10 -3.60 -45.91 24.25
N LEU A 11 -4.74 -45.65 24.91
CA LEU A 11 -5.97 -45.24 24.21
C LEU A 11 -6.29 -43.74 24.25
N THR A 12 -5.58 -42.94 25.05
CA THR A 12 -5.80 -41.49 25.14
C THR A 12 -4.96 -40.66 24.17
N PHE A 13 -4.04 -41.27 23.42
CA PHE A 13 -3.14 -40.53 22.52
C PHE A 13 -3.70 -40.27 21.12
N SER A 14 -4.79 -40.93 20.70
CA SER A 14 -5.25 -40.85 19.31
C SER A 14 -6.39 -39.86 19.04
N LEU A 15 -6.98 -39.22 20.06
CA LEU A 15 -8.13 -38.32 19.88
C LEU A 15 -7.85 -36.84 20.16
N CYS A 16 -6.68 -36.49 20.72
CA CYS A 16 -6.33 -35.09 21.00
C CYS A 16 -5.49 -34.41 19.90
N ALA A 17 -4.96 -35.15 18.91
CA ALA A 17 -4.14 -34.56 17.85
C ALA A 17 -4.97 -33.87 16.74
N GLY A 18 -6.21 -34.29 16.51
CA GLY A 18 -7.05 -33.75 15.43
C GLY A 18 -7.75 -32.42 15.75
N GLY A 19 -8.09 -32.18 17.02
CA GLY A 19 -8.84 -30.98 17.43
C GLY A 19 -7.98 -29.72 17.60
N LEU A 20 -6.68 -29.89 17.91
CA LEU A 20 -5.77 -28.77 18.18
C LEU A 20 -5.18 -28.13 16.91
N LEU A 21 -5.22 -28.84 15.78
CA LEU A 21 -4.67 -28.36 14.50
C LEU A 21 -5.62 -27.45 13.70
N LEU A 22 -6.88 -27.26 14.12
CA LEU A 22 -7.81 -26.37 13.41
C LEU A 22 -7.88 -24.95 13.99
N LEU A 23 -7.36 -24.74 15.22
CA LEU A 23 -7.46 -23.45 15.92
C LEU A 23 -6.32 -22.46 15.60
N TRP A 24 -5.23 -22.88 14.97
CA TRP A 24 -4.09 -22.01 14.64
C TRP A 24 -4.15 -21.38 13.24
N ALA A 25 -5.17 -21.72 12.43
CA ALA A 25 -5.30 -21.23 11.05
C ALA A 25 -6.12 -19.93 10.91
N VAL A 26 -6.53 -19.30 12.01
CA VAL A 26 -7.20 -17.98 11.96
C VAL A 26 -6.15 -16.88 12.03
N LEU A 27 -5.49 -16.61 10.90
CA LEU A 27 -4.74 -15.35 10.74
C LEU A 27 -5.76 -14.20 10.81
N PRO A 28 -5.61 -13.21 11.70
CA PRO A 28 -6.44 -12.02 11.64
C PRO A 28 -6.11 -11.29 10.34
N ILE A 29 -7.07 -11.20 9.42
CA ILE A 29 -6.98 -10.29 8.28
C ILE A 29 -7.15 -8.89 8.87
N GLN A 30 -6.06 -8.18 9.15
CA GLN A 30 -6.15 -6.74 9.41
C GLN A 30 -6.52 -6.03 8.10
N ALA A 31 -7.82 -5.84 7.89
CA ALA A 31 -8.31 -4.91 6.89
C ALA A 31 -8.00 -3.50 7.40
N ASP A 32 -6.95 -2.88 6.86
CA ASP A 32 -6.63 -1.48 7.11
C ASP A 32 -7.72 -0.61 6.47
N SER A 33 -8.69 -0.21 7.29
CA SER A 33 -9.85 0.60 6.89
C SER A 33 -9.66 2.08 7.21
N SER A 34 -8.40 2.56 7.24
CA SER A 34 -8.15 3.99 7.21
C SER A 34 -8.74 4.58 5.93
N LEU A 35 -9.75 5.43 6.10
CA LEU A 35 -10.28 6.29 5.05
C LEU A 35 -9.42 7.55 4.86
N GLY A 36 -8.40 7.75 5.70
CA GLY A 36 -7.48 8.88 5.65
C GLY A 36 -6.48 8.80 4.50
N CYS A 37 -5.65 9.83 4.36
CA CYS A 37 -4.59 9.91 3.37
C CYS A 37 -3.30 9.27 3.90
N ASP A 38 -3.00 8.06 3.40
CA ASP A 38 -1.94 7.19 3.90
C ASP A 38 -1.07 6.60 2.79
N VAL A 39 0.09 6.08 3.18
CA VAL A 39 1.01 5.37 2.29
C VAL A 39 0.46 3.97 2.02
N TRP A 40 0.10 3.71 0.77
CA TRP A 40 -0.19 2.38 0.24
C TRP A 40 1.10 1.71 -0.20
N ARG A 41 1.50 0.67 0.53
CA ARG A 41 2.74 -0.05 0.28
C ARG A 41 2.59 -1.17 -0.73
N ASP A 42 3.71 -1.51 -1.38
CA ASP A 42 3.86 -2.68 -2.24
C ASP A 42 2.82 -2.75 -3.37
N VAL A 43 2.50 -1.60 -3.96
CA VAL A 43 1.53 -1.50 -5.04
C VAL A 43 2.19 -1.88 -6.35
N SER A 44 1.55 -2.77 -7.09
CA SER A 44 2.01 -3.20 -8.41
C SER A 44 1.82 -2.09 -9.45
N PHE A 45 2.92 -1.57 -9.99
CA PHE A 45 2.95 -0.63 -11.11
C PHE A 45 3.67 -1.23 -12.32
N TYR A 46 3.31 -0.81 -13.54
CA TYR A 46 4.03 -1.23 -14.75
C TYR A 46 5.04 -0.17 -15.16
N ALA A 47 6.32 -0.51 -15.07
CA ALA A 47 7.40 0.31 -15.60
C ALA A 47 7.47 0.12 -17.12
N GLU A 48 7.33 1.24 -17.83
CA GLU A 48 7.40 1.31 -19.29
C GLU A 48 8.49 2.30 -19.70
N LYS A 49 9.41 1.86 -20.55
CA LYS A 49 10.46 2.68 -21.15
C LYS A 49 10.61 2.24 -22.60
N GLU A 50 10.63 3.20 -23.52
CA GLU A 50 10.78 2.90 -24.94
C GLU A 50 12.07 2.10 -25.20
N GLY A 51 11.94 1.03 -25.99
CA GLY A 51 13.05 0.14 -26.29
C GLY A 51 13.37 -0.92 -25.24
N CYS A 52 12.61 -1.02 -24.15
CA CYS A 52 12.70 -2.09 -23.14
C CYS A 52 11.36 -2.83 -22.96
N GLU A 53 11.39 -4.01 -22.34
CA GLU A 53 10.17 -4.76 -22.02
C GLU A 53 9.39 -4.12 -20.86
N ARG A 54 8.05 -4.11 -20.96
CA ARG A 54 7.15 -3.68 -19.88
C ARG A 54 7.24 -4.63 -18.70
N GLN A 55 7.58 -4.12 -17.52
CA GLN A 55 7.81 -4.94 -16.31
C GLN A 55 6.98 -4.45 -15.13
N GLN A 56 6.54 -5.38 -14.30
CA GLN A 56 5.83 -5.07 -13.05
C GLN A 56 6.86 -4.76 -11.96
N ILE A 57 6.68 -3.64 -11.26
CA ILE A 57 7.51 -3.19 -10.14
C ILE A 57 6.62 -2.88 -8.93
N SER A 58 7.18 -3.05 -7.72
CA SER A 58 6.50 -2.65 -6.48
C SER A 58 6.86 -1.21 -6.13
N VAL A 59 5.82 -0.38 -5.92
CA VAL A 59 5.95 1.05 -5.61
C VAL A 59 5.10 1.36 -4.39
N ASP A 60 5.61 2.24 -3.53
CA ASP A 60 4.81 2.82 -2.45
C ASP A 60 4.14 4.10 -2.96
N ALA A 61 2.81 4.20 -2.85
CA ALA A 61 2.02 5.30 -3.38
C ALA A 61 1.09 5.91 -2.31
N CYS A 62 0.50 7.08 -2.59
CA CYS A 62 -0.49 7.67 -1.68
C CYS A 62 -1.92 7.26 -2.06
N LYS A 63 -2.73 6.90 -1.06
CA LYS A 63 -4.17 6.65 -1.22
C LYS A 63 -4.96 7.23 -0.05
N GLY A 64 -6.21 7.61 -0.28
CA GLY A 64 -7.07 8.02 0.82
C GLY A 64 -8.12 9.06 0.48
N ARG A 65 -8.78 9.56 1.52
CA ARG A 65 -9.72 10.69 1.46
C ARG A 65 -9.18 11.88 2.23
N CYS A 66 -9.60 13.06 1.80
CA CYS A 66 -9.27 14.33 2.42
C CYS A 66 -10.56 15.12 2.65
N ASP A 67 -10.61 15.85 3.76
CA ASP A 67 -11.72 16.73 4.06
C ASP A 67 -11.70 17.92 3.09
N THR A 68 -12.89 18.25 2.57
CA THR A 68 -13.07 19.39 1.68
C THR A 68 -14.27 20.20 2.14
N TRP A 69 -14.27 21.49 1.83
CA TRP A 69 -15.36 22.36 2.23
C TRP A 69 -15.55 23.52 1.27
N GLN A 70 -16.76 24.05 1.34
CA GLN A 70 -17.23 25.19 0.57
C GLN A 70 -18.14 26.03 1.48
N ILE A 71 -17.80 27.30 1.65
CA ILE A 71 -18.60 28.26 2.40
C ILE A 71 -19.15 29.28 1.40
N PRO A 72 -20.47 29.39 1.24
CA PRO A 72 -21.09 30.43 0.41
C PRO A 72 -21.07 31.80 1.13
N HIS A 73 -20.95 32.87 0.35
CA HIS A 73 -21.01 34.26 0.79
C HIS A 73 -22.11 35.02 0.05
N LEU A 74 -22.74 36.00 0.71
CA LEU A 74 -23.77 36.84 0.08
C LEU A 74 -23.18 37.94 -0.82
N THR A 75 -21.90 38.28 -0.63
CA THR A 75 -21.17 39.29 -1.40
C THR A 75 -20.01 38.64 -2.16
N PRO A 76 -19.50 39.26 -3.24
CA PRO A 76 -18.33 38.78 -3.96
C PRO A 76 -17.14 38.49 -3.01
N PRO A 77 -16.40 37.37 -3.18
CA PRO A 77 -16.42 36.43 -4.32
C PRO A 77 -17.48 35.32 -4.23
N PHE A 78 -18.55 35.48 -3.45
CA PHE A 78 -19.72 34.58 -3.29
C PHE A 78 -19.42 33.18 -2.73
N ARG A 79 -18.14 32.78 -2.64
CA ARG A 79 -17.72 31.49 -2.12
C ARG A 79 -16.26 31.51 -1.68
N THR A 80 -15.96 30.82 -0.59
CA THR A 80 -14.60 30.36 -0.25
C THR A 80 -14.60 28.84 -0.22
N SER A 81 -13.54 28.23 -0.73
CA SER A 81 -13.44 26.78 -0.79
C SER A 81 -12.05 26.26 -0.53
N SER A 82 -11.98 25.08 0.08
CA SER A 82 -10.77 24.29 0.19
C SER A 82 -11.04 22.90 -0.36
N HIS A 83 -10.47 22.61 -1.53
CA HIS A 83 -10.54 21.30 -2.17
C HIS A 83 -9.14 20.69 -2.18
N THR A 84 -8.77 20.02 -1.10
CA THR A 84 -7.50 19.30 -1.00
C THR A 84 -7.63 17.87 -1.53
N VAL A 85 -6.54 17.34 -2.06
CA VAL A 85 -6.41 15.96 -2.55
C VAL A 85 -5.35 15.22 -1.74
N CYS A 86 -5.45 13.89 -1.68
CA CYS A 86 -4.40 13.06 -1.10
C CYS A 86 -3.22 12.99 -2.07
N THR A 87 -2.06 13.49 -1.65
CA THR A 87 -0.86 13.56 -2.50
C THR A 87 0.41 13.28 -1.69
N TYR A 88 1.52 13.15 -2.40
CA TYR A 88 2.85 12.93 -1.83
C TYR A 88 3.27 14.13 -0.97
N ASP A 89 3.71 13.85 0.24
CA ASP A 89 4.36 14.83 1.13
C ASP A 89 5.87 14.77 0.96
N ARG A 90 6.43 13.57 1.11
CA ARG A 90 7.84 13.27 0.88
C ARG A 90 7.99 12.03 0.02
N VAL A 91 8.97 12.08 -0.88
CA VAL A 91 9.29 11.01 -1.82
C VAL A 91 10.71 10.53 -1.63
N GLU A 92 10.92 9.24 -1.91
CA GLU A 92 12.23 8.64 -2.08
C GLU A 92 12.40 8.23 -3.54
N THR A 93 13.44 8.76 -4.20
CA THR A 93 13.77 8.38 -5.57
C THR A 93 14.46 7.02 -5.59
N ARG A 94 13.93 6.10 -6.39
CA ARG A 94 14.43 4.75 -6.57
C ARG A 94 14.75 4.50 -8.04
N THR A 95 15.61 3.52 -8.29
CA THR A 95 16.01 3.10 -9.63
C THR A 95 15.96 1.60 -9.75
N THR A 96 15.51 1.09 -10.89
CA THR A 96 15.54 -0.33 -11.24
C THR A 96 16.11 -0.53 -12.65
N GLN A 97 16.53 -1.74 -12.97
CA GLN A 97 17.06 -2.10 -14.28
C GLN A 97 16.03 -2.92 -15.05
N LEU A 98 15.54 -2.36 -16.15
CA LEU A 98 14.60 -3.04 -17.04
C LEU A 98 15.33 -4.09 -17.87
N GLN A 99 14.72 -5.28 -17.95
CA GLN A 99 15.18 -6.38 -18.80
C GLN A 99 14.81 -6.18 -20.28
N ASN A 100 15.51 -6.94 -21.14
CA ASN A 100 15.23 -7.06 -22.58
C ASN A 100 15.18 -5.74 -23.35
N CYS A 101 16.13 -4.86 -23.05
CA CYS A 101 16.30 -3.60 -23.79
C CYS A 101 17.03 -3.79 -25.13
N GLN A 102 16.69 -2.95 -26.11
CA GLN A 102 17.37 -2.86 -27.39
C GLN A 102 18.84 -2.42 -27.23
N PRO A 103 19.74 -2.80 -28.15
CA PRO A 103 21.14 -2.39 -28.09
C PRO A 103 21.30 -0.86 -28.03
N GLY A 104 22.05 -0.37 -27.04
CA GLY A 104 22.30 1.06 -26.85
C GLY A 104 21.25 1.82 -26.03
N VAL A 105 20.15 1.17 -25.62
CA VAL A 105 19.16 1.74 -24.71
C VAL A 105 19.64 1.56 -23.26
N ASP A 106 19.63 2.63 -22.47
CA ASP A 106 19.91 2.56 -21.03
C ASP A 106 18.77 1.82 -20.31
N PRO A 107 19.04 0.72 -19.58
CA PRO A 107 18.01 -0.03 -18.86
C PRO A 107 17.52 0.67 -17.57
N THR A 108 18.14 1.77 -17.14
CA THR A 108 17.82 2.43 -15.88
C THR A 108 16.43 3.08 -15.93
N TYR A 109 15.54 2.69 -15.03
CA TYR A 109 14.22 3.29 -14.83
C TYR A 109 14.14 3.94 -13.45
N VAL A 110 13.78 5.22 -13.41
CA VAL A 110 13.70 6.02 -12.19
C VAL A 110 12.24 6.17 -11.80
N TYR A 111 11.92 5.95 -10.53
CA TYR A 111 10.58 6.09 -9.99
C TYR A 111 10.61 6.65 -8.56
N HIS A 112 9.45 6.97 -8.01
CA HIS A 112 9.32 7.61 -6.70
C HIS A 112 8.43 6.78 -5.78
N ASN A 113 8.95 6.44 -4.60
CA ASN A 113 8.19 5.85 -3.51
C ASN A 113 7.68 6.94 -2.55
N ALA A 114 6.46 6.78 -2.06
CA ALA A 114 5.88 7.61 -1.01
C ALA A 114 6.52 7.29 0.34
N VAL A 115 7.23 8.26 0.92
CA VAL A 115 7.71 8.19 2.31
C VAL A 115 6.62 8.65 3.28
N SER A 116 5.89 9.70 2.89
CA SER A 116 4.71 10.20 3.60
C SER A 116 3.70 10.80 2.62
N CYS A 117 2.44 10.82 3.03
CA CYS A 117 1.32 11.38 2.29
C CYS A 117 0.65 12.50 3.10
N ARG A 118 0.00 13.45 2.41
CA ARG A 118 -0.76 14.52 3.06
C ARG A 118 -1.94 14.97 2.22
N CYS A 119 -2.91 15.59 2.88
CA CYS A 119 -3.97 16.35 2.22
C CYS A 119 -3.48 17.77 1.91
N ALA A 120 -3.37 18.11 0.63
CA ALA A 120 -2.91 19.43 0.19
C ALA A 120 -3.64 19.86 -1.10
N MET A 121 -3.53 21.14 -1.45
CA MET A 121 -3.98 21.59 -2.78
C MET A 121 -3.20 20.86 -3.87
N CYS A 122 -3.88 20.50 -4.95
CA CYS A 122 -3.21 19.87 -6.08
C CYS A 122 -2.35 20.90 -6.82
N HIS A 123 -1.06 20.60 -7.01
CA HIS A 123 -0.13 21.45 -7.74
C HIS A 123 0.21 20.81 -9.09
N ALA A 124 -0.26 21.44 -10.17
CA ALA A 124 -0.04 20.96 -11.54
C ALA A 124 1.44 20.95 -11.99
N HIS A 125 2.34 21.53 -11.19
CA HIS A 125 3.78 21.55 -11.47
C HIS A 125 4.40 20.13 -11.45
N ASN A 126 3.90 19.24 -10.60
CA ASN A 126 4.47 17.90 -10.39
C ASN A 126 3.41 16.80 -10.25
N THR A 127 2.13 17.10 -10.45
CA THR A 127 1.03 16.16 -10.32
C THR A 127 -0.01 16.44 -11.40
N SER A 128 -0.51 15.41 -12.07
CA SER A 128 -1.68 15.57 -12.94
C SER A 128 -2.92 15.77 -12.07
N CYS A 129 -3.51 16.97 -12.14
CA CYS A 129 -4.69 17.35 -11.37
C CYS A 129 -5.97 17.11 -12.17
N GLU A 130 -6.13 15.89 -12.66
CA GLU A 130 -7.27 15.48 -13.48
C GLU A 130 -8.21 14.57 -12.71
N THR A 131 -9.50 14.61 -13.05
CA THR A 131 -10.48 13.64 -12.54
C THR A 131 -10.57 12.51 -13.56
N LEU A 132 -10.32 11.27 -13.13
CA LEU A 132 -10.58 10.09 -13.96
C LEU A 132 -12.11 9.89 -14.02
N VAL A 133 -12.66 9.89 -15.24
CA VAL A 133 -14.10 9.76 -15.53
C VAL A 133 -14.43 8.34 -15.98
#